data_AF-A0A1I4TKZ8-F1
#
_entry.id   AF-A0A1I4TKZ8-F1
#
_cell.length_a   1.000
_cell.length_b   1.000
_cell.length_c   1.000
_cell.angle_alpha   90.00
_cell.angle_beta   90.00
_cell.angle_gamma   90.00
#
_symmetry.space_group_name_H-M   'P 1'
#
loop_
_entity.id
_entity.type
_entity.pdbx_description
1 polymer ?
#
loop_
_entity_poly.entity_id
_entity_poly.type
_entity_poly.pdbx_seq_one_letter_code
_entity_poly.pdbx_strand_id
1 'polypeptide(L)'
;MKKHPHNIPVFHFHWLTRWYDPMMRLSFHEEILKTALIAQAHIQPGQNVLDVGCGTGKLAMLIKQTQPNVTVYGLDVDPQVLDIARNKAEQP
;
A
#
# COMPACT_ATOMS: atom_id res chain seq x y z
N MET A 1 -23.71 14.76 25.96
CA MET A 1 -22.62 13.97 25.34
C MET A 1 -22.09 14.74 24.13
N LYS A 2 -20.97 15.45 24.29
CA LYS A 2 -20.37 16.32 23.25
C LYS A 2 -19.47 15.47 22.34
N LYS A 3 -19.74 15.47 21.03
CA LYS A 3 -18.89 14.82 20.02
C LYS A 3 -17.60 15.64 19.86
N HIS A 4 -16.44 15.03 20.03
CA HIS A 4 -15.15 15.62 19.66
C HIS A 4 -14.81 15.23 18.22
N PRO A 5 -14.80 16.16 17.24
CA PRO A 5 -14.11 15.94 15.98
C PRO A 5 -12.63 16.24 16.21
N HIS A 6 -11.86 15.22 16.58
CA HIS A 6 -10.40 15.35 16.72
C HIS A 6 -9.71 14.76 15.49
N ASN A 7 -9.91 15.41 14.34
CA ASN A 7 -9.07 15.20 13.16
C ASN A 7 -7.90 16.16 13.28
N ILE A 8 -6.74 15.64 13.71
CA ILE A 8 -5.51 16.40 13.82
C ILE A 8 -5.00 16.62 12.38
N PRO A 9 -4.89 17.87 11.88
CA PRO A 9 -4.33 18.12 10.56
C PRO A 9 -2.85 17.76 10.57
N VAL A 10 -2.44 16.81 9.72
CA VAL A 10 -1.10 16.20 9.77
C VAL A 10 0.04 17.11 9.31
N PHE A 11 -0.18 18.28 8.69
CA PHE A 11 0.97 19.11 8.24
C PHE A 11 0.65 20.62 8.09
N HIS A 12 1.39 21.48 8.79
CA HIS A 12 1.26 22.95 8.79
C HIS A 12 2.41 23.66 8.06
N PHE A 13 2.59 23.46 6.74
CA PHE A 13 3.51 24.29 5.94
C PHE A 13 3.02 24.45 4.49
N HIS A 14 2.27 25.50 4.20
CA HIS A 14 1.49 25.68 2.97
C HIS A 14 2.27 26.23 1.74
N TRP A 15 3.46 26.82 1.95
CA TRP A 15 4.27 27.37 0.85
C TRP A 15 5.41 26.45 0.40
N LEU A 16 5.87 25.56 1.28
CA LEU A 16 6.89 24.56 0.98
C LEU A 16 6.28 23.31 0.31
N THR A 17 4.99 23.06 0.48
CA THR A 17 4.23 21.92 -0.09
C THR A 17 4.33 21.88 -1.62
N ARG A 18 4.30 23.05 -2.28
CA ARG A 18 4.29 23.11 -3.76
C ARG A 18 5.57 22.56 -4.41
N TRP A 19 6.70 22.62 -3.70
CA TRP A 19 7.98 22.07 -4.15
C TRP A 19 8.28 20.71 -3.51
N TYR A 20 7.76 20.49 -2.30
CA TYR A 20 7.87 19.23 -1.56
C TYR A 20 7.01 18.11 -2.17
N ASP A 21 5.81 18.40 -2.66
CA ASP A 21 4.90 17.41 -3.27
C ASP A 21 5.47 16.76 -4.54
N PRO A 22 5.97 17.52 -5.55
CA PRO A 22 6.62 16.91 -6.70
C PRO A 22 7.94 16.24 -6.33
N MET A 23 8.69 16.78 -5.36
CA MET A 23 9.91 16.15 -4.85
C MET A 23 9.58 14.81 -4.19
N MET A 24 8.64 14.73 -3.26
CA MET A 24 8.18 13.50 -2.62
C MET A 24 7.59 12.49 -3.61
N ARG A 25 6.80 12.97 -4.59
CA ARG A 25 6.26 12.12 -5.66
C ARG A 25 7.35 11.53 -6.55
N LEU A 26 8.45 12.26 -6.78
CA LEU A 26 9.63 11.75 -7.48
C LEU A 26 10.57 10.95 -6.56
N SER A 27 10.56 11.21 -5.24
CA SER A 27 11.51 10.70 -4.23
C SER A 27 11.19 9.30 -3.69
N PHE A 28 11.11 8.30 -4.57
CA PHE A 28 11.89 7.08 -4.34
C PHE A 28 11.50 6.07 -3.23
N HIS A 29 10.55 6.31 -2.33
CA HIS A 29 10.37 5.38 -1.20
C HIS A 29 9.34 4.28 -1.43
N GLU A 30 8.26 4.49 -2.17
CA GLU A 30 7.17 3.51 -2.19
C GLU A 30 7.62 2.16 -2.79
N GLU A 31 8.29 2.16 -3.94
CA GLU A 31 8.73 0.92 -4.60
C GLU A 31 9.97 0.29 -3.96
N ILE A 32 10.92 1.11 -3.49
CA ILE A 32 12.12 0.60 -2.78
C ILE A 32 11.72 -0.01 -1.43
N LEU A 33 10.84 0.66 -0.66
CA LEU A 33 10.37 0.15 0.61
C LEU A 33 9.60 -1.15 0.42
N LYS A 34 8.70 -1.24 -0.57
CA LYS A 34 8.00 -2.50 -0.87
C LYS A 34 8.96 -3.62 -1.25
N THR A 35 9.92 -3.35 -2.12
CA THR A 35 10.90 -4.36 -2.54
C THR A 35 11.76 -4.82 -1.36
N ALA A 36 12.23 -3.88 -0.53
CA ALA A 36 12.98 -4.19 0.68
C ALA A 36 12.15 -4.95 1.72
N LEU A 37 10.85 -4.65 1.82
CA LEU A 37 9.91 -5.35 2.69
C LEU A 37 9.71 -6.79 2.22
N ILE A 38 9.49 -7.01 0.92
CA ILE A 38 9.35 -8.34 0.33
C ILE A 38 10.63 -9.15 0.53
N ALA A 39 11.79 -8.53 0.32
CA ALA A 39 13.08 -9.17 0.55
C ALA A 39 13.23 -9.59 2.03
N GLN A 40 12.94 -8.69 2.98
CA GLN A 40 13.01 -8.98 4.41
C GLN A 40 11.96 -9.99 4.89
N ALA A 41 10.81 -10.09 4.23
CA ALA A 41 9.80 -11.07 4.55
C ALA A 41 10.22 -12.50 4.20
N HIS A 42 11.26 -12.68 3.36
CA HIS A 42 11.81 -13.99 2.97
C HIS A 42 10.72 -15.00 2.58
N ILE A 43 9.75 -14.54 1.78
CA ILE A 43 8.55 -15.30 1.43
C ILE A 43 8.94 -16.54 0.61
N GLN A 44 8.55 -17.72 1.11
CA GLN A 44 8.84 -19.01 0.49
C GLN A 44 7.68 -19.48 -0.41
N PRO A 45 7.97 -20.27 -1.45
CA PRO A 45 6.93 -20.92 -2.27
C PRO A 45 5.95 -21.72 -1.40
N GLY A 46 4.66 -21.68 -1.75
CA GLY A 46 3.61 -22.41 -1.05
C GLY A 46 3.10 -21.74 0.24
N GLN A 47 3.66 -20.60 0.64
CA GLN A 47 3.16 -19.84 1.79
C GLN A 47 1.90 -19.03 1.45
N ASN A 48 1.13 -18.74 2.51
CA ASN A 48 0.01 -17.82 2.49
C ASN A 48 0.46 -16.49 3.11
N VAL A 49 0.19 -15.38 2.42
CA VAL A 49 0.59 -14.02 2.82
C VAL A 49 -0.65 -13.15 2.99
N LEU A 50 -0.71 -12.34 4.05
CA LEU A 50 -1.79 -11.39 4.30
C LEU A 50 -1.23 -9.96 4.29
N ASP A 51 -1.75 -9.12 3.40
CA ASP A 51 -1.46 -7.69 3.31
C ASP A 51 -2.56 -6.90 4.04
N VAL A 52 -2.23 -6.34 5.21
CA VAL A 52 -3.18 -5.62 6.09
C VAL A 52 -3.13 -4.13 5.76
N GLY A 53 -4.29 -3.54 5.46
CA GLY A 53 -4.35 -2.19 4.91
C GLY A 53 -3.85 -2.16 3.47
N CYS A 54 -4.24 -3.16 2.66
CA CYS A 54 -3.68 -3.37 1.33
C CYS A 54 -4.00 -2.24 0.33
N GLY A 55 -4.94 -1.35 0.67
CA GLY A 55 -5.42 -0.30 -0.21
C GLY A 55 -5.86 -0.86 -1.56
N THR A 56 -5.29 -0.33 -2.64
CA THR A 56 -5.57 -0.80 -4.01
C THR A 56 -4.77 -2.03 -4.44
N GLY A 57 -4.15 -2.76 -3.50
CA GLY A 57 -3.51 -4.06 -3.73
C GLY A 57 -2.11 -4.03 -4.35
N LYS A 58 -1.43 -2.88 -4.38
CA LYS A 58 -0.12 -2.74 -5.04
C LYS A 58 0.94 -3.71 -4.47
N LEU A 59 1.06 -3.80 -3.15
CA LEU A 59 2.05 -4.66 -2.50
C LEU A 59 1.69 -6.13 -2.71
N ALA A 60 0.42 -6.50 -2.55
CA ALA A 60 -0.07 -7.84 -2.82
C ALA A 60 0.25 -8.35 -4.24
N MET A 61 0.05 -7.52 -5.27
CA MET A 61 0.42 -7.86 -6.64
C MET A 61 1.93 -8.02 -6.82
N LEU A 62 2.73 -7.12 -6.23
CA LEU A 62 4.19 -7.20 -6.30
C LEU A 62 4.72 -8.48 -5.63
N ILE A 63 4.14 -8.89 -4.50
CA ILE A 63 4.45 -10.17 -3.85
C ILE A 63 4.14 -11.33 -4.79
N LYS A 64 2.95 -11.34 -5.41
CA LYS A 64 2.54 -12.40 -6.34
C LYS A 64 3.42 -12.47 -7.59
N GLN A 65 3.88 -11.33 -8.11
CA GLN A 65 4.81 -11.26 -9.23
C GLN A 65 6.21 -11.78 -8.85
N THR A 66 6.69 -11.43 -7.65
CA THR A 66 8.02 -11.85 -7.17
C THR A 66 8.06 -13.32 -6.77
N GLN A 67 6.94 -13.84 -6.23
CA GLN A 67 6.79 -15.23 -5.81
C GLN A 67 5.47 -15.81 -6.33
N PRO A 68 5.44 -16.33 -7.57
CA PRO A 68 4.21 -16.82 -8.21
C PRO A 68 3.53 -17.97 -7.45
N ASN A 69 4.30 -18.74 -6.68
CA ASN A 69 3.83 -19.92 -5.96
C ASN A 69 3.24 -19.63 -4.57
N VAL A 70 3.00 -18.37 -4.22
CA VAL A 70 2.29 -18.02 -2.97
C VAL A 70 0.83 -17.67 -3.21
N THR A 71 0.03 -17.78 -2.16
CA THR A 71 -1.31 -17.21 -2.11
C THR A 71 -1.25 -15.91 -1.34
N VAL A 72 -1.75 -14.82 -1.91
CA VAL A 72 -1.75 -13.50 -1.26
C VAL A 72 -3.19 -13.07 -1.01
N TYR A 73 -3.48 -12.68 0.22
CA TYR A 73 -4.77 -12.16 0.66
C TYR A 73 -4.62 -10.68 0.98
N GLY A 74 -5.51 -9.83 0.46
CA GLY A 74 -5.58 -8.42 0.81
C GLY A 74 -6.73 -8.15 1.77
N LEU A 75 -6.48 -7.33 2.80
CA LEU A 75 -7.48 -6.84 3.74
C LEU A 75 -7.40 -5.32 3.83
N ASP A 76 -8.53 -4.64 3.65
CA ASP A 76 -8.66 -3.22 3.89
C ASP A 76 -10.05 -2.92 4.49
N VAL A 77 -10.17 -1.80 5.21
CA VAL A 77 -11.44 -1.36 5.81
C VAL A 77 -12.33 -0.62 4.80
N ASP A 78 -11.74 -0.08 3.74
CA ASP A 78 -12.48 0.66 2.72
C ASP A 78 -12.91 -0.30 1.58
N PRO A 79 -14.22 -0.54 1.41
CA PRO A 79 -14.70 -1.42 0.34
C PRO A 79 -14.41 -0.87 -1.07
N GLN A 80 -14.33 0.46 -1.25
CA GLN A 80 -14.08 1.06 -2.56
C GLN A 80 -12.66 0.77 -3.06
N VAL A 81 -11.66 0.81 -2.17
CA VAL A 81 -10.28 0.46 -2.55
C VAL A 81 -10.12 -1.03 -2.82
N LEU A 82 -10.90 -1.89 -2.13
CA LEU A 82 -10.93 -3.32 -2.41
C LEU A 82 -11.51 -3.63 -3.79
N ASP A 83 -12.53 -2.90 -4.24
CA ASP A 83 -13.05 -3.05 -5.60
C ASP A 83 -12.00 -2.69 -6.66
N ILE A 84 -11.24 -1.62 -6.43
CA ILE A 84 -10.10 -1.26 -7.29
C ILE A 84 -9.02 -2.36 -7.25
N ALA A 85 -8.73 -2.91 -6.06
CA ALA A 85 -7.74 -3.98 -5.91
C ALA A 85 -8.14 -5.25 -6.67
N ARG A 86 -9.42 -5.67 -6.59
CA ARG A 86 -9.95 -6.82 -7.33
C ARG A 86 -9.85 -6.61 -8.83
N ASN A 87 -10.31 -5.47 -9.32
CA ASN A 87 -10.24 -5.13 -10.75
C ASN A 87 -8.81 -5.13 -11.28
N LYS A 88 -7.83 -4.73 -10.46
CA LYS A 88 -6.40 -4.79 -10.81
C LYS A 88 -5.84 -6.20 -10.78
N ALA A 89 -6.25 -7.03 -9.82
CA ALA A 89 -5.79 -8.41 -9.70
C ALA A 89 -6.31 -9.33 -10.82
N GLU A 90 -7.44 -8.97 -11.44
CA GLU A 90 -8.00 -9.67 -12.60
C GLU A 90 -7.39 -9.20 -13.94
N GLN A 91 -6.66 -8.09 -13.94
CA GLN A 91 -5.93 -7.63 -15.13
C GLN A 91 -4.61 -8.41 -15.26
N PRO A 92 -4.31 -8.94 -16.47
CA PRO A 92 -3.12 -9.76 -16.72
C PRO A 92 -1.81 -8.99 -16.65
#